data_AF-A0A535NGQ8-F1
#
_entry.id   AF-A0A535NGQ8-F1
#
_cell.length_a   1.000
_cell.length_b   1.000
_cell.length_c   1.000
_cell.angle_alpha   90.00
_cell.angle_beta   90.00
_cell.angle_gamma   90.00
#
_symmetry.space_group_name_H-M   'P 1'
#
loop_
_entity.id
_entity.type
_entity.pdbx_description
1 polymer ?
#
loop_
_entity_poly.entity_id
_entity_poly.type
_entity_poly.pdbx_seq_one_letter_code
_entity_poly.pdbx_strand_id
1 'polypeptide(L)'
;MNFVDGGGLKLQMKIGKINLDCASAPEPDAGTIECMAYLQLAAIERGGDLSIENASPALCELIELCGLSETLRVEVQRQPE
;
A
#
# COMPACT_ATOMS: atom_id res chain seq x y z
N MET A 1 -12.11 23.82 -39.95
CA MET A 1 -11.06 24.25 -39.01
C MET A 1 -10.78 23.07 -38.10
N ASN A 2 -9.68 22.36 -38.37
CA ASN A 2 -9.29 21.16 -37.63
C ASN A 2 -8.43 21.58 -36.44
N PHE A 3 -8.97 21.48 -35.22
CA PHE A 3 -8.14 21.47 -34.02
C PHE A 3 -7.69 20.03 -33.82
N VAL A 4 -6.44 19.78 -34.21
CA VAL A 4 -5.75 18.51 -34.02
C VAL A 4 -5.53 18.25 -32.53
N ASP A 5 -5.90 17.03 -32.16
CA ASP A 5 -5.44 16.21 -31.04
C ASP A 5 -4.35 16.83 -30.15
N GLY A 6 -4.79 17.36 -29.01
CA GLY A 6 -3.93 17.64 -27.86
C GLY A 6 -3.80 16.39 -27.01
N GLY A 7 -3.34 15.28 -27.60
CA GLY A 7 -2.93 14.06 -26.92
C GLY A 7 -1.70 14.34 -26.07
N GLY A 8 -1.90 15.04 -24.95
CA GLY A 8 -0.94 15.03 -23.86
C GLY A 8 -0.86 13.60 -23.36
N LEU A 9 0.15 12.86 -23.81
CA LEU A 9 0.58 11.65 -23.13
C LEU A 9 0.85 12.07 -21.68
N LYS A 10 -0.15 11.90 -20.81
CA LYS A 10 0.10 11.74 -19.39
C LYS A 10 1.01 10.52 -19.34
N LEU A 11 2.30 10.75 -19.15
CA LEU A 11 3.23 9.71 -18.79
C LEU A 11 2.72 9.19 -17.44
N GLN A 12 1.79 8.23 -17.47
CA GLN A 12 1.37 7.55 -16.27
C GLN A 12 2.60 6.76 -15.87
N MET A 13 3.35 7.30 -14.91
CA MET A 13 4.33 6.53 -14.17
C MET A 13 3.55 5.40 -13.52
N LYS A 14 3.59 4.23 -14.16
CA LYS A 14 3.09 3.00 -13.59
C LYS A 14 3.97 2.73 -12.38
N ILE A 15 3.35 2.76 -11.21
CA ILE A 15 4.02 2.30 -10.02
C ILE A 15 3.94 0.77 -10.07
N GLY A 16 5.09 0.12 -9.87
CA GLY A 16 5.15 -1.33 -9.77
C GLY A 16 4.63 -1.78 -8.40
N LYS A 17 5.16 -2.90 -7.91
CA LYS A 17 4.92 -3.34 -6.53
C LYS A 17 5.73 -2.45 -5.57
N ILE A 18 5.09 -1.91 -4.53
CA ILE A 18 5.73 -1.23 -3.41
C ILE A 18 5.84 -2.25 -2.27
N ASN A 19 7.07 -2.51 -1.79
CA ASN A 19 7.29 -3.30 -0.59
C ASN A 19 7.57 -2.36 0.58
N LEU A 20 6.72 -2.41 1.60
CA LEU A 20 6.86 -1.63 2.82
C LEU A 20 7.40 -2.53 3.93
N ASP A 21 8.66 -2.30 4.31
CA ASP A 21 9.28 -2.99 5.45
C ASP A 21 8.92 -2.26 6.76
N CYS A 22 8.19 -2.96 7.62
CA CYS A 22 7.70 -2.44 8.89
C CYS A 22 8.56 -2.86 10.10
N ALA A 23 9.74 -3.47 9.89
CA ALA A 23 10.59 -3.94 10.98
C ALA A 23 11.00 -2.84 11.98
N SER A 24 11.05 -1.58 11.53
CA SER A 24 11.46 -0.42 12.33
C SER A 24 10.30 0.47 12.80
N ALA A 25 9.06 -0.01 12.74
CA ALA A 25 7.87 0.69 13.23
C ALA A 25 7.44 0.13 14.61
N PRO A 26 8.03 0.62 15.72
CA PRO A 26 7.85 0.02 17.05
C PRO A 26 6.46 0.22 17.64
N GLU A 27 5.79 1.33 17.32
CA GLU A 27 4.47 1.69 17.86
C GLU A 27 3.57 2.18 16.72
N PRO A 28 2.96 1.26 15.95
CA PRO A 28 2.01 1.62 14.90
C PRO A 28 0.75 2.22 15.53
N ASP A 29 0.29 3.32 14.96
CA ASP A 29 -0.90 4.05 15.39
C ASP A 29 -1.89 4.24 14.22
N ALA A 30 -3.03 4.90 14.49
CA ALA A 30 -4.03 5.15 13.47
C ALA A 30 -3.50 5.97 12.28
N GLY A 31 -2.54 6.88 12.51
CA GLY A 31 -1.87 7.66 11.46
C GLY A 31 -1.00 6.79 10.55
N THR A 32 -0.33 5.78 11.13
CA THR A 32 0.43 4.77 10.41
C THR A 32 -0.49 4.00 9.44
N ILE A 33 -1.66 3.57 9.92
CA ILE A 33 -2.65 2.87 9.09
C ILE A 33 -3.20 3.76 7.98
N GLU A 34 -3.55 5.02 8.29
CA GLU A 34 -4.02 5.99 7.30
C GLU A 34 -2.98 6.18 6.18
N CYS A 35 -1.71 6.31 6.54
CA CYS A 35 -0.63 6.45 5.57
C CYS A 35 -0.50 5.21 4.68
N MET A 36 -0.58 4.00 5.26
CA MET A 36 -0.52 2.74 4.52
C MET A 36 -1.71 2.60 3.55
N ALA A 37 -2.92 2.92 4.00
CA ALA A 37 -4.11 2.91 3.16
C ALA A 37 -4.00 3.91 2.01
N TYR A 38 -3.48 5.11 2.28
CA TYR A 38 -3.26 6.13 1.25
C TYR A 38 -2.20 5.69 0.22
N LEU A 39 -1.11 5.05 0.66
CA LEU A 39 -0.09 4.49 -0.22
C LEU A 39 -0.67 3.39 -1.12
N GLN A 40 -1.49 2.49 -0.57
CA GLN A 40 -2.16 1.44 -1.34
C GLN A 40 -3.10 2.05 -2.40
N LEU A 41 -3.91 3.04 -2.01
CA LEU A 41 -4.80 3.73 -2.94
C LEU A 41 -4.01 4.41 -4.07
N ALA A 42 -2.94 5.14 -3.73
CA ALA A 42 -2.08 5.80 -4.71
C ALA A 42 -1.38 4.81 -5.66
N ALA A 43 -1.03 3.61 -5.17
CA ALA A 43 -0.46 2.54 -5.97
C ALA A 43 -1.49 1.96 -6.95
N ILE A 44 -2.69 1.63 -6.48
CA ILE A 44 -3.78 1.09 -7.30
C ILE A 44 -4.15 2.06 -8.44
N GLU A 45 -4.29 3.36 -8.14
CA GLU A 45 -4.57 4.40 -9.15
C GLU A 45 -3.52 4.47 -10.27
N ARG A 46 -2.32 3.94 -10.03
CA ARG A 46 -1.19 3.89 -10.97
C ARG A 46 -0.91 2.49 -11.49
N GLY A 47 -1.80 1.52 -11.23
CA GLY A 47 -1.69 0.14 -11.69
C GLY A 47 -0.66 -0.71 -10.94
N GLY A 48 -0.29 -0.31 -9.72
CA GLY A 48 0.58 -1.07 -8.82
C GLY A 48 -0.17 -1.69 -7.63
N ASP A 49 0.60 -2.18 -6.66
CA ASP A 49 0.10 -2.81 -5.43
C ASP A 49 1.10 -2.59 -4.28
N LEU A 50 0.63 -2.65 -3.04
CA LEU A 50 1.43 -2.56 -1.82
C LEU A 50 1.54 -3.94 -1.16
N SER A 51 2.73 -4.28 -0.71
CA SER A 51 3.01 -5.48 0.10
C SER A 51 3.67 -5.04 1.38
N ILE A 52 3.18 -5.56 2.50
CA ILE A 52 3.71 -5.25 3.81
C ILE A 52 4.59 -6.41 4.26
N GLU A 53 5.83 -6.10 4.63
CA GLU A 53 6.83 -7.06 5.11
C GLU A 53 7.20 -6.73 6.55
N ASN A 54 7.53 -7.76 7.34
CA ASN A 54 7.99 -7.63 8.74
C ASN A 54 7.04 -6.80 9.63
N ALA A 55 5.72 -6.90 9.41
CA ALA A 55 4.73 -6.27 10.28
C ALA A 55 4.82 -6.83 11.71
N SER A 56 4.89 -5.93 12.68
CA SER A 56 4.81 -6.31 14.09
C SER A 56 3.42 -6.85 14.44
N PRO A 57 3.27 -7.70 15.48
CA PRO A 57 1.96 -8.19 15.92
C PRO A 57 0.96 -7.05 16.20
N ALA A 58 1.42 -5.97 16.84
CA ALA A 58 0.60 -4.79 17.10
C ALA A 58 0.10 -4.11 15.80
N LEU A 59 0.93 -4.08 14.75
CA LEU A 59 0.52 -3.54 13.45
C LEU A 59 -0.55 -4.44 12.81
N CYS A 60 -0.36 -5.77 12.86
CA CYS A 60 -1.35 -6.73 12.35
C CYS A 60 -2.70 -6.59 13.06
N GLU A 61 -2.69 -6.53 14.39
CA GLU A 61 -3.90 -6.33 15.20
C GLU A 61 -4.60 -5.02 14.85
N LEU A 62 -3.84 -3.94 14.63
CA LEU A 62 -4.40 -2.64 14.26
C LEU A 62 -5.00 -2.66 12.84
N ILE A 63 -4.35 -3.32 11.89
CA ILE A 63 -4.88 -3.51 10.52
C ILE A 63 -6.20 -4.29 10.58
N GLU A 64 -6.26 -5.35 11.39
CA GLU A 64 -7.47 -6.15 11.59
C GLU A 64 -8.58 -5.34 12.27
N LEU A 65 -8.25 -4.59 13.33
CA LEU A 65 -9.19 -3.70 14.03
C LEU A 65 -9.80 -2.66 13.08
N CYS A 66 -9.01 -2.14 12.13
CA CYS A 66 -9.47 -1.21 11.11
C CYS A 66 -10.24 -1.89 9.96
N GLY A 67 -10.34 -3.21 9.93
CA GLY A 67 -10.98 -3.95 8.84
C GLY A 67 -10.23 -3.88 7.51
N LEU A 68 -8.91 -3.63 7.55
CA LEU A 68 -8.10 -3.39 6.36
C LEU A 68 -7.30 -4.62 5.91
N SER A 69 -7.44 -5.76 6.55
CA SER A 69 -6.66 -6.98 6.23
C SER A 69 -6.76 -7.43 4.77
N GLU A 70 -7.92 -7.22 4.12
CA GLU A 70 -8.10 -7.56 2.69
C GLU A 70 -7.52 -6.48 1.75
N THR A 71 -7.44 -5.23 2.22
CA THR A 71 -6.95 -4.08 1.44
C THR A 71 -5.43 -3.94 1.54
N LEU A 72 -4.93 -4.07 2.76
CA LEU A 72 -3.52 -4.07 3.12
C LEU A 72 -3.10 -5.53 3.26
N ARG A 73 -2.74 -6.17 2.14
CA ARG A 73 -2.30 -7.57 2.14
C ARG A 73 -1.00 -7.69 2.94
N VAL A 74 -1.14 -8.07 4.20
CA VAL A 74 -0.01 -8.35 5.09
C VAL A 74 0.44 -9.77 4.83
N GLU A 75 1.64 -9.92 4.26
CA GLU A 75 2.32 -11.21 4.25
C GLU A 75 2.88 -11.42 5.67
N VAL A 76 2.03 -11.91 6.56
CA VAL A 76 2.49 -12.41 7.86
C VAL A 76 3.41 -13.58 7.52
N GLN A 77 4.72 -13.41 7.73
CA GLN A 77 5.67 -14.52 7.69
C GLN A 77 5.27 -15.54 8.77
N ARG A 78 4.25 -16.37 8.48
CA ARG A 78 3.99 -17.59 9.25
C ARG A 78 5.22 -18.45 9.05
N GLN A 79 6.09 -18.49 10.05
CA GLN A 79 7.04 -19.56 10.15
C GLN A 79 6.24 -20.87 10.22
N PRO A 80 6.52 -21.86 9.36
CA PRO A 80 5.94 -23.18 9.53
C PRO A 80 6.38 -23.73 10.89
N GLU A 81 5.39 -24.08 11.71
CA GLU A 81 5.52 -24.84 12.95
C GLU A 81 6.06 -26.26 12.71
#